data_AF-G3EKQ2-F1
#
_entry.id   AF-G3EKQ2-F1
#
_cell.length_a   1.000
_cell.length_b   1.000
_cell.length_c   1.000
_cell.angle_alpha   90.00
_cell.angle_beta   90.00
_cell.angle_gamma   90.00
#
_symmetry.space_group_name_H-M   'P 1'
#
loop_
_entity.id
_entity.type
_entity.pdbx_description
1 polymer ?
#
loop_
_entity_poly.entity_id
_entity_poly.type
_entity_poly.pdbx_seq_one_letter_code
_entity_poly.pdbx_strand_id
1 'polypeptide(L)'
;ALLVLGGVSFVLNQLIKRSLNVVEGRGEPIDFFLLVAVIGVILLGLFFTVLFIFMDSGTWISSMFFHMMTAVLGLGVIMPWLYRLIQRNPLFWLLQFLFQTQTRVYLLVFWTFLAASACGIVFYQNAKRSSESKKHQASTITRKYFHFIVVATYVPGLIYDRQLLYVAAVLCLAVFIFLEYIRYFRIKPFGQTLRHLLSLFLDERDSGPLILTHIYLLLGMSLPVWLFPRSCAPKGSLSGAGALVPYAGVLAVGVGDTIASVFGSTMGEIK
;
A
#
# COMPACT_ATOMS: atom_id res chain seq x y z
N ALA A 1 19.04 -3.45 11.59
CA ALA A 1 19.44 -2.89 10.29
C ALA A 1 19.73 -3.98 9.26
N LEU A 2 20.66 -4.92 9.51
CA LEU A 2 21.08 -5.95 8.55
C LEU A 2 19.95 -6.89 8.06
N LEU A 3 19.06 -7.35 8.95
CA LEU A 3 17.92 -8.19 8.56
C LEU A 3 16.92 -7.46 7.65
N VAL A 4 16.68 -6.18 7.90
CA VAL A 4 15.80 -5.33 7.08
C VAL A 4 16.43 -5.09 5.71
N LEU A 5 17.72 -4.77 5.68
CA LEU A 5 18.48 -4.58 4.44
C LEU A 5 18.53 -5.88 3.61
N GLY A 6 18.74 -7.02 4.27
CA GLY A 6 18.74 -8.34 3.65
C GLY A 6 17.37 -8.72 3.08
N GLY A 7 16.29 -8.45 3.81
CA GLY A 7 14.92 -8.66 3.33
C GLY A 7 14.58 -7.81 2.11
N VAL A 8 14.92 -6.52 2.14
CA VAL A 8 14.72 -5.60 1.01
C VAL A 8 15.54 -6.05 -0.22
N SER A 9 16.81 -6.40 -0.02
CA SER A 9 17.69 -6.91 -1.08
C SER A 9 17.15 -8.20 -1.69
N PHE A 10 16.64 -9.14 -0.87
CA PHE A 10 16.03 -10.37 -1.35
C PHE A 10 14.80 -10.11 -2.22
N VAL A 11 13.89 -9.23 -1.76
CA VAL A 11 12.66 -8.87 -2.51
C VAL A 11 13.04 -8.21 -3.84
N LEU A 12 13.94 -7.23 -3.83
CA LEU A 12 14.42 -6.58 -5.05
C LEU A 12 15.06 -7.56 -6.02
N ASN A 13 15.93 -8.45 -5.54
CA ASN A 13 16.59 -9.45 -6.37
C ASN A 13 15.58 -10.42 -7.00
N GLN A 14 14.55 -10.83 -6.24
CA GLN A 14 13.47 -11.66 -6.78
C GLN A 14 12.64 -10.93 -7.84
N LEU A 15 12.32 -9.67 -7.62
CA LEU A 15 11.59 -8.85 -8.59
C LEU A 15 12.41 -8.64 -9.88
N ILE A 16 13.72 -8.40 -9.77
CA ILE A 16 14.63 -8.24 -10.90
C ILE A 16 14.75 -9.56 -11.69
N LYS A 17 15.03 -10.69 -11.01
CA LYS A 17 15.09 -12.01 -11.65
C LYS A 17 13.80 -12.34 -12.39
N ARG A 18 12.66 -12.03 -11.79
CA ARG A 18 11.36 -12.22 -12.43
C ARG A 18 11.19 -11.33 -13.66
N SER A 19 11.57 -10.06 -13.58
CA SER A 19 11.53 -9.16 -14.73
C SER A 19 12.42 -9.65 -15.88
N LEU A 20 13.61 -10.18 -15.58
CA LEU A 20 14.54 -10.68 -16.58
C LEU A 20 14.03 -11.97 -17.24
N ASN A 21 13.57 -12.94 -16.46
CA ASN A 21 13.01 -14.19 -16.97
C ASN A 21 11.74 -13.98 -17.82
N VAL A 22 11.01 -12.89 -17.56
CA VAL A 22 9.80 -12.52 -18.29
C VAL A 22 10.11 -11.74 -19.57
N VAL A 23 11.29 -11.12 -19.72
CA VAL A 23 11.73 -10.48 -20.97
C VAL A 23 12.10 -11.51 -22.04
N GLU A 24 12.51 -12.72 -21.65
CA GLU A 24 12.77 -13.84 -22.58
C GLU A 24 11.50 -14.58 -23.05
N GLY A 25 10.36 -14.36 -22.39
CA GLY A 25 9.04 -14.87 -22.79
C GLY A 25 8.08 -13.74 -23.15
N ARG A 26 6.93 -14.02 -23.78
CA ARG A 26 5.85 -13.02 -23.91
C ARG A 26 5.19 -12.81 -22.55
N GLY A 27 5.80 -11.96 -21.71
CA GLY A 27 5.30 -11.63 -20.38
C GLY A 27 3.93 -10.97 -20.37
N GLU A 28 3.11 -11.31 -19.38
CA GLU A 28 1.87 -10.57 -19.13
C GLU A 28 2.19 -9.17 -18.57
N PRO A 29 1.52 -8.09 -19.03
CA PRO A 29 1.78 -6.72 -18.59
C PRO A 29 1.79 -6.50 -17.07
N ILE A 30 1.07 -7.33 -16.33
CA ILE A 30 0.92 -7.28 -14.86
C ILE A 30 2.26 -7.52 -14.15
N ASP A 31 3.13 -8.36 -14.72
CA ASP A 31 4.38 -8.78 -14.09
C ASP A 31 5.38 -7.64 -13.91
N PHE A 32 5.36 -6.65 -14.81
CA PHE A 32 6.26 -5.50 -14.77
C PHE A 32 5.75 -4.38 -13.88
N PHE A 33 4.45 -4.37 -13.55
CA PHE A 33 3.79 -3.25 -12.91
C PHE A 33 4.31 -2.98 -11.50
N LEU A 34 4.47 -4.02 -10.67
CA LEU A 34 5.02 -3.91 -9.31
C LEU A 34 6.47 -3.42 -9.34
N LEU A 35 7.31 -3.99 -10.21
CA LEU A 35 8.72 -3.60 -10.32
C LEU A 35 8.84 -2.11 -10.66
N VAL A 36 8.13 -1.68 -11.70
CA VAL A 36 8.18 -0.28 -12.17
C VAL A 36 7.62 0.67 -11.12
N ALA A 37 6.54 0.30 -10.43
CA ALA A 37 6.00 1.10 -9.33
C ALA A 37 7.01 1.24 -8.18
N VAL A 38 7.62 0.14 -7.72
CA VAL A 38 8.58 0.14 -6.60
C VAL A 38 9.84 0.95 -6.97
N ILE A 39 10.43 0.71 -8.14
CA ILE A 39 11.61 1.46 -8.58
C ILE A 39 11.26 2.94 -8.77
N GLY A 40 10.09 3.23 -9.37
CA GLY A 40 9.61 4.59 -9.58
C GLY A 40 9.47 5.39 -8.29
N VAL A 41 8.82 4.83 -7.26
CA VAL A 41 8.67 5.52 -5.97
C VAL A 41 10.00 5.68 -5.24
N ILE A 42 10.91 4.70 -5.30
CA ILE A 42 12.24 4.80 -4.69
C ILE A 42 13.06 5.92 -5.35
N LEU A 43 13.08 5.97 -6.68
CA LEU A 43 13.79 7.02 -7.42
C LEU A 43 13.21 8.41 -7.12
N LEU A 44 11.88 8.51 -7.07
CA LEU A 44 11.18 9.75 -6.69
C LEU A 44 11.56 10.20 -5.27
N GLY A 45 11.55 9.27 -4.31
CA GLY A 45 11.92 9.54 -2.92
C GLY A 45 13.37 9.97 -2.77
N LEU A 46 14.30 9.28 -3.44
CA LEU A 46 15.72 9.65 -3.44
C LEU A 46 15.93 11.05 -4.00
N PHE A 47 15.32 11.34 -5.16
CA PHE A 47 15.41 12.64 -5.81
C PHE A 47 14.92 13.77 -4.89
N PHE A 48 13.73 13.63 -4.29
CA PHE A 48 13.20 14.67 -3.41
C PHE A 48 13.93 14.78 -2.08
N THR A 49 14.43 13.67 -1.54
CA THR A 49 15.24 13.71 -0.32
C THR A 49 16.50 14.52 -0.55
N VAL A 50 17.22 14.28 -1.66
CA VAL A 50 18.41 15.08 -2.01
C VAL A 50 18.04 16.54 -2.24
N LEU A 51 16.97 16.80 -2.98
CA LEU A 51 16.57 18.16 -3.32
C LEU A 51 16.14 18.99 -2.11
N PHE A 52 15.41 18.41 -1.16
CA PHE A 52 14.98 19.11 0.06
C PHE A 52 16.05 19.19 1.15
N ILE A 53 17.24 18.60 0.94
CA ILE A 53 18.43 18.96 1.73
C ILE A 53 18.86 20.39 1.40
N PHE A 54 18.70 20.82 0.13
CA PHE A 54 19.16 22.13 -0.35
C PHE A 54 18.05 23.19 -0.42
N MET A 55 16.77 22.78 -0.40
CA MET A 55 15.63 23.69 -0.53
C MET A 55 14.62 23.49 0.61
N ASP A 56 14.10 24.59 1.17
CA ASP A 56 13.03 24.53 2.15
C ASP A 56 11.73 23.97 1.52
N SER A 57 11.26 22.87 2.09
CA SER A 57 10.06 22.13 1.67
C SER A 57 8.75 22.82 2.09
N GLY A 58 8.80 23.78 3.02
CA GLY A 58 7.61 24.46 3.56
C GLY A 58 7.03 25.57 2.66
N THR A 59 7.72 25.96 1.59
CA THR A 59 7.31 27.08 0.73
C THR A 59 6.32 26.64 -0.37
N TRP A 60 5.48 27.57 -0.86
CA TRP A 60 4.56 27.28 -1.96
C TRP A 60 5.28 26.97 -3.27
N ILE A 61 6.41 27.63 -3.53
CA ILE A 61 7.25 27.42 -4.72
C ILE A 61 7.78 25.97 -4.71
N SER A 62 8.32 25.54 -3.58
CA SER A 62 8.82 24.19 -3.37
C SER A 62 7.73 23.12 -3.55
N SER A 63 6.51 23.41 -3.09
CA SER A 63 5.36 22.53 -3.35
C SER A 63 4.98 22.47 -4.84
N MET A 64 4.87 23.62 -5.53
CA MET A 64 4.58 23.62 -6.97
C MET A 64 5.64 22.84 -7.73
N PHE A 65 6.92 23.04 -7.37
CA PHE A 65 8.03 22.29 -7.93
C PHE A 65 7.92 20.79 -7.67
N PHE A 66 7.57 20.38 -6.45
CA PHE A 66 7.34 18.98 -6.09
C PHE A 66 6.28 18.32 -6.98
N HIS A 67 5.11 18.96 -7.13
CA HIS A 67 4.01 18.41 -7.93
C HIS A 67 4.36 18.38 -9.43
N MET A 68 4.95 19.46 -9.95
CA MET A 68 5.39 19.55 -11.33
C MET A 68 6.44 18.48 -11.65
N MET A 69 7.47 18.35 -10.80
CA MET A 69 8.55 17.39 -11.02
C MET A 69 8.06 15.95 -10.85
N THR A 70 7.15 15.69 -9.90
CA THR A 70 6.47 14.39 -9.80
C THR A 70 5.72 14.06 -11.09
N ALA A 71 5.01 15.02 -11.67
CA ALA A 71 4.32 14.83 -12.95
C ALA A 71 5.30 14.59 -14.10
N VAL A 72 6.42 15.32 -14.16
CA VAL A 72 7.47 15.13 -15.17
C VAL A 72 8.11 13.76 -15.05
N LEU A 73 8.47 13.30 -13.85
CA LEU A 73 9.06 11.97 -13.65
C LEU A 73 8.03 10.86 -13.91
N GLY A 74 6.77 11.05 -13.48
CA GLY A 74 5.69 10.11 -13.73
C GLY A 74 5.36 9.95 -15.20
N LEU A 75 5.13 11.07 -15.91
CA LEU A 75 4.73 11.08 -17.32
C LEU A 75 5.90 10.94 -18.29
N GLY A 76 7.08 11.43 -17.92
CA GLY A 76 8.26 11.47 -18.79
C GLY A 76 9.23 10.30 -18.59
N VAL A 77 9.25 9.66 -17.41
CA VAL A 77 10.15 8.52 -17.13
C VAL A 77 9.35 7.24 -16.92
N ILE A 78 8.43 7.22 -15.94
CA ILE A 78 7.71 6.01 -15.55
C ILE A 78 6.76 5.55 -16.67
N MET A 79 5.96 6.46 -17.25
CA MET A 79 5.02 6.11 -18.33
C MET A 79 5.69 5.58 -19.60
N PRO A 80 6.74 6.21 -20.16
CA PRO A 80 7.44 5.66 -21.32
C PRO A 80 8.18 4.36 -21.00
N TRP A 81 8.65 4.19 -19.76
CA TRP A 81 9.24 2.93 -19.33
C TRP A 81 8.20 1.80 -19.30
N LEU A 82 7.01 2.03 -18.72
CA LEU A 82 5.89 1.09 -18.78
C LEU A 82 5.45 0.82 -20.22
N TYR A 83 5.38 1.85 -21.08
CA TYR A 83 5.02 1.68 -22.48
C TYR A 83 5.99 0.74 -23.21
N ARG A 84 7.29 0.88 -22.98
CA ARG A 84 8.32 0.00 -23.57
C ARG A 84 8.22 -1.45 -23.06
N LEU A 85 7.87 -1.65 -21.80
CA LEU A 85 7.72 -3.00 -21.21
C LEU A 85 6.43 -3.68 -21.67
N ILE A 86 5.31 -2.96 -21.65
CA ILE A 86 3.97 -3.49 -21.95
C ILE A 86 3.70 -3.53 -23.47
N GLN A 87 4.46 -2.77 -24.27
CA GLN A 87 4.29 -2.62 -25.73
C GLN A 87 2.89 -2.12 -26.13
N ARG A 88 2.18 -1.49 -25.18
CA ARG A 88 0.88 -0.84 -25.36
C ARG A 88 0.81 0.39 -24.44
N ASN A 89 -0.11 1.30 -24.73
CA ASN A 89 -0.41 2.44 -23.86
C ASN A 89 -0.82 1.96 -22.44
N PRO A 90 -0.02 2.20 -21.39
CA PRO A 90 -0.26 1.63 -20.06
C PRO A 90 -1.56 2.09 -19.43
N LEU A 91 -1.92 3.38 -19.60
CA LEU A 91 -3.17 3.93 -19.10
C LEU A 91 -4.40 3.29 -19.74
N PHE A 92 -4.35 3.13 -21.06
CA PHE A 92 -5.45 2.49 -21.80
C PHE A 92 -5.58 1.02 -21.43
N TRP A 93 -4.46 0.31 -21.33
CA TRP A 93 -4.43 -1.07 -20.84
C TRP A 93 -5.01 -1.18 -19.43
N LEU A 94 -4.62 -0.30 -18.51
CA LEU A 94 -5.11 -0.31 -17.12
C LEU A 94 -6.61 -0.07 -17.07
N LEU A 95 -7.13 0.93 -17.81
CA LEU A 95 -8.57 1.20 -17.85
C LEU A 95 -9.34 0.01 -18.42
N GLN A 96 -8.89 -0.55 -19.55
CA GLN A 96 -9.50 -1.75 -20.12
C GLN A 96 -9.47 -2.93 -19.13
N PHE A 97 -8.37 -3.10 -18.41
CA PHE A 97 -8.22 -4.14 -17.40
C PHE A 97 -9.21 -3.95 -16.24
N LEU A 98 -9.35 -2.73 -15.71
CA LEU A 98 -10.24 -2.43 -14.58
C LEU A 98 -11.71 -2.64 -14.93
N PHE A 99 -12.13 -2.28 -16.16
CA PHE A 99 -13.52 -2.38 -16.60
C PHE A 99 -13.81 -3.62 -17.46
N GLN A 100 -12.91 -4.60 -17.47
CA GLN A 100 -13.01 -5.77 -18.34
C GLN A 100 -14.21 -6.67 -18.01
N THR A 101 -14.52 -6.84 -16.72
CA THR A 101 -15.55 -7.79 -16.25
C THR A 101 -16.48 -7.13 -15.24
N GLN A 102 -17.73 -7.59 -15.20
CA GLN A 102 -18.72 -7.11 -14.21
C GLN A 102 -18.26 -7.38 -12.77
N THR A 103 -17.59 -8.51 -12.53
CA THR A 103 -17.01 -8.84 -11.22
C THR A 103 -16.00 -7.79 -10.76
N ARG A 104 -15.11 -7.33 -11.65
CA ARG A 104 -14.14 -6.27 -11.34
C ARG A 104 -14.83 -4.96 -11.02
N VAL A 105 -15.85 -4.59 -11.78
CA VAL A 105 -16.62 -3.37 -11.52
C VAL A 105 -17.32 -3.43 -10.17
N TYR A 106 -18.00 -4.53 -9.83
CA TYR A 106 -18.63 -4.70 -8.52
C TYR A 106 -17.62 -4.65 -7.37
N LEU A 107 -16.44 -5.29 -7.53
CA LEU A 107 -15.36 -5.20 -6.55
C LEU A 107 -14.83 -3.77 -6.39
N LEU A 108 -14.63 -3.04 -7.48
CA LEU A 108 -14.17 -1.65 -7.44
C LEU A 108 -15.20 -0.75 -6.74
N VAL A 109 -16.50 -0.89 -7.05
CA VAL A 109 -17.56 -0.15 -6.37
C VAL A 109 -17.56 -0.48 -4.87
N PHE A 110 -17.49 -1.75 -4.51
CA PHE A 110 -17.43 -2.17 -3.11
C PHE A 110 -16.20 -1.61 -2.38
N TRP A 111 -15.01 -1.67 -2.99
CA TRP A 111 -13.78 -1.12 -2.40
C TRP A 111 -13.81 0.40 -2.30
N THR A 112 -14.41 1.11 -3.26
CA THR A 112 -14.58 2.57 -3.15
C THR A 112 -15.51 2.94 -1.99
N PHE A 113 -16.57 2.18 -1.75
CA PHE A 113 -17.44 2.35 -0.59
C PHE A 113 -16.67 2.09 0.73
N LEU A 114 -15.88 1.02 0.80
CA LEU A 114 -15.03 0.73 1.95
C LEU A 114 -14.00 1.85 2.20
N ALA A 115 -13.34 2.35 1.15
CA ALA A 115 -12.40 3.46 1.25
C ALA A 115 -13.09 4.75 1.74
N ALA A 116 -14.28 5.07 1.21
CA ALA A 116 -15.08 6.21 1.67
C ALA A 116 -15.47 6.07 3.15
N SER A 117 -15.86 4.86 3.58
CA SER A 117 -16.16 4.58 4.99
C SER A 117 -14.92 4.76 5.88
N ALA A 118 -13.75 4.31 5.45
CA ALA A 118 -12.49 4.49 6.18
C ALA A 118 -12.14 5.97 6.33
N CYS A 119 -12.26 6.75 5.26
CA CYS A 119 -12.09 8.21 5.31
C CYS A 119 -13.09 8.84 6.27
N GLY A 120 -14.37 8.48 6.19
CA GLY A 120 -15.42 8.96 7.09
C GLY A 120 -15.12 8.68 8.57
N ILE A 121 -14.64 7.48 8.89
CA ILE A 121 -14.22 7.10 10.25
C ILE A 121 -13.06 7.99 10.73
N VAL A 122 -12.04 8.24 9.88
CA VAL A 122 -10.91 9.11 10.24
C VAL A 122 -11.36 10.55 10.47
N PHE A 123 -12.24 11.09 9.62
CA PHE A 123 -12.77 12.44 9.81
C PHE A 123 -13.62 12.53 11.07
N TYR A 124 -14.53 11.58 11.27
CA TYR A 124 -15.40 11.54 12.45
C TYR A 124 -14.59 11.44 13.75
N GLN A 125 -13.58 10.57 13.79
CA GLN A 125 -12.75 10.43 14.98
C GLN A 125 -11.84 11.65 15.22
N ASN A 126 -11.36 12.31 14.17
CA ASN A 126 -10.62 13.57 14.31
C ASN A 126 -11.52 14.69 14.83
N ALA A 127 -12.76 14.79 14.34
CA ALA A 127 -13.74 15.77 14.80
C ALA A 127 -14.19 15.49 16.25
N LYS A 128 -14.28 14.22 16.67
CA LYS A 128 -14.59 13.87 18.06
C LYS A 128 -13.40 14.12 18.99
N ARG A 129 -12.18 13.86 18.54
CA ARG A 129 -10.93 14.09 19.30
C ARG A 129 -10.72 15.56 19.67
N SER A 130 -11.16 16.51 18.84
CA SER A 130 -11.07 17.93 19.20
C SER A 130 -12.02 18.31 20.36
N SER A 131 -13.01 17.47 20.68
CA SER A 131 -14.02 17.73 21.71
C SER A 131 -13.81 16.95 23.03
N GLU A 132 -13.14 15.80 23.03
CA GLU A 132 -12.93 14.96 24.23
C GLU A 132 -11.45 14.54 24.40
N SER A 133 -10.87 14.73 25.59
CA SER A 133 -9.42 14.50 25.89
C SER A 133 -8.99 13.02 26.02
N LYS A 134 -9.78 12.05 25.56
CA LYS A 134 -9.46 10.61 25.68
C LYS A 134 -8.58 10.12 24.53
N LYS A 135 -7.30 10.49 24.54
CA LYS A 135 -6.31 10.18 23.48
C LYS A 135 -6.10 8.68 23.22
N HIS A 136 -6.03 7.85 24.27
CA HIS A 136 -5.61 6.44 24.15
C HIS A 136 -6.73 5.50 23.68
N GLN A 137 -7.99 5.77 24.06
CA GLN A 137 -9.12 4.90 23.72
C GLN A 137 -9.54 5.03 22.25
N ALA A 138 -9.38 6.22 21.66
CA ALA A 138 -9.70 6.46 20.25
C ALA A 138 -8.79 5.65 19.31
N SER A 139 -7.47 5.65 19.54
CA SER A 139 -6.47 4.99 18.68
C SER A 139 -6.68 3.48 18.55
N THR A 140 -6.98 2.78 19.65
CA THR A 140 -7.24 1.33 19.62
C THR A 140 -8.49 0.97 18.81
N ILE A 141 -9.54 1.79 18.92
CA ILE A 141 -10.78 1.58 18.17
C ILE A 141 -10.56 1.84 16.68
N THR A 142 -9.86 2.93 16.31
CA THR A 142 -9.49 3.20 14.91
C THR A 142 -8.73 2.04 14.31
N ARG A 143 -7.73 1.51 15.03
CA ARG A 143 -6.90 0.40 14.56
C ARG A 143 -7.73 -0.84 14.21
N LYS A 144 -8.68 -1.22 15.06
CA LYS A 144 -9.59 -2.37 14.82
C LYS A 144 -10.47 -2.16 13.59
N TYR A 145 -11.06 -0.98 13.41
CA TYR A 145 -11.85 -0.67 12.21
C TYR A 145 -11.02 -0.77 10.93
N PHE A 146 -9.78 -0.27 10.95
CA PHE A 146 -8.88 -0.34 9.79
C PHE A 146 -8.46 -1.78 9.47
N HIS A 147 -8.18 -2.60 10.49
CA HIS A 147 -7.89 -4.03 10.27
C HIS A 147 -9.10 -4.75 9.65
N PHE A 148 -10.30 -4.48 10.16
CA PHE A 148 -11.53 -5.03 9.58
C PHE A 148 -11.73 -4.61 8.12
N ILE A 149 -11.58 -3.33 7.80
CA ILE A 149 -11.74 -2.81 6.43
C ILE A 149 -10.73 -3.44 5.47
N VAL A 150 -9.48 -3.60 5.91
CA VAL A 150 -8.44 -4.24 5.09
C VAL A 150 -8.75 -5.72 4.86
N VAL A 151 -9.17 -6.46 5.89
CA VAL A 151 -9.63 -7.86 5.71
C VAL A 151 -10.83 -7.93 4.77
N ALA A 152 -11.82 -7.05 4.95
CA ALA A 152 -13.00 -6.96 4.09
C ALA A 152 -12.65 -6.57 2.64
N THR A 153 -11.52 -5.91 2.40
CA THR A 153 -11.01 -5.59 1.05
C THR A 153 -10.31 -6.81 0.43
N TYR A 154 -9.41 -7.45 1.18
CA TYR A 154 -8.56 -8.52 0.66
C TYR A 154 -9.29 -9.85 0.46
N VAL A 155 -10.21 -10.23 1.36
CA VAL A 155 -10.95 -11.50 1.27
C VAL A 155 -11.72 -11.63 -0.07
N PRO A 156 -12.61 -10.69 -0.45
CA PRO A 156 -13.31 -10.78 -1.73
C PRO A 156 -12.35 -10.62 -2.92
N GLY A 157 -11.28 -9.83 -2.80
CA GLY A 157 -10.24 -9.76 -3.84
C GLY A 157 -9.54 -11.10 -4.08
N LEU A 158 -9.22 -11.84 -3.02
CA LEU A 158 -8.55 -13.15 -3.12
C LEU A 158 -9.47 -14.25 -3.68
N ILE A 159 -10.77 -14.16 -3.39
CA ILE A 159 -11.78 -15.14 -3.82
C ILE A 159 -12.21 -14.87 -5.27
N TYR A 160 -12.56 -13.62 -5.60
CA TYR A 160 -13.20 -13.29 -6.88
C TYR A 160 -12.22 -12.85 -7.98
N ASP A 161 -11.19 -12.06 -7.68
CA ASP A 161 -10.21 -11.62 -8.69
C ASP A 161 -8.86 -11.21 -8.08
N ARG A 162 -7.93 -12.17 -8.06
CA ARG A 162 -6.57 -11.97 -7.53
C ARG A 162 -5.71 -11.04 -8.36
N GLN A 163 -5.94 -10.99 -9.68
CA GLN A 163 -5.17 -10.12 -10.56
C GLN A 163 -5.57 -8.66 -10.34
N LEU A 164 -6.87 -8.40 -10.19
CA LEU A 164 -7.37 -7.08 -9.79
C LEU A 164 -6.80 -6.67 -8.44
N LEU A 165 -6.85 -7.56 -7.43
CA LEU A 165 -6.28 -7.30 -6.11
C LEU A 165 -4.78 -6.98 -6.18
N TYR A 166 -4.01 -7.73 -6.98
CA TYR A 166 -2.58 -7.48 -7.20
C TYR A 166 -2.34 -6.06 -7.71
N VAL A 167 -3.00 -5.67 -8.82
CA VAL A 167 -2.82 -4.36 -9.44
C VAL A 167 -3.29 -3.23 -8.52
N ALA A 168 -4.45 -3.40 -7.88
CA ALA A 168 -5.00 -2.43 -6.94
C ALA A 168 -4.08 -2.24 -5.73
N ALA A 169 -3.51 -3.32 -5.18
CA ALA A 169 -2.56 -3.23 -4.06
C ALA A 169 -1.28 -2.48 -4.45
N VAL A 170 -0.75 -2.70 -5.66
CA VAL A 170 0.42 -1.94 -6.17
C VAL A 170 0.09 -0.45 -6.31
N LEU A 171 -1.07 -0.11 -6.87
CA LEU A 171 -1.54 1.28 -6.99
C LEU A 171 -1.70 1.92 -5.61
N CYS A 172 -2.35 1.23 -4.66
CA CYS A 172 -2.51 1.70 -3.30
C CYS A 172 -1.17 1.93 -2.60
N LEU A 173 -0.18 1.03 -2.81
CA LEU A 173 1.16 1.21 -2.27
C LEU A 173 1.80 2.50 -2.80
N ALA A 174 1.74 2.71 -4.12
CA ALA A 174 2.29 3.91 -4.74
C ALA A 174 1.61 5.19 -4.22
N VAL A 175 0.28 5.19 -4.07
CA VAL A 175 -0.49 6.30 -3.51
C VAL A 175 -0.13 6.55 -2.05
N PHE A 176 -0.04 5.51 -1.23
CA PHE A 176 0.30 5.66 0.19
C PHE A 176 1.72 6.20 0.40
N ILE A 177 2.69 5.73 -0.38
CA ILE A 177 4.07 6.26 -0.36
C ILE A 177 4.08 7.72 -0.83
N PHE A 178 3.32 8.06 -1.87
CA PHE A 178 3.22 9.44 -2.35
C PHE A 178 2.60 10.38 -1.31
N LEU A 179 1.50 9.97 -0.67
CA LEU A 179 0.89 10.73 0.44
C LEU A 179 1.86 10.87 1.63
N GLU A 180 2.67 9.84 1.89
CA GLU A 180 3.71 9.90 2.92
C GLU A 180 4.81 10.90 2.55
N TYR A 181 5.21 11.02 1.29
CA TYR A 181 6.13 12.09 0.84
C TYR A 181 5.54 13.48 1.06
N ILE A 182 4.27 13.69 0.70
CA ILE A 182 3.57 14.96 0.94
C ILE A 182 3.57 15.30 2.45
N ARG A 183 3.30 14.31 3.31
CA ARG A 183 3.28 14.49 4.78
C ARG A 183 4.67 14.74 5.35
N TYR A 184 5.67 13.98 4.90
CA TYR A 184 7.04 14.02 5.38
C TYR A 184 7.69 15.37 5.03
N PHE A 185 7.63 15.76 3.76
CA PHE A 185 8.16 17.03 3.27
C PHE A 185 7.22 18.23 3.47
N ARG A 186 6.12 18.09 4.22
CA ARG A 186 5.19 19.22 4.53
C ARG A 186 4.66 19.96 3.29
N ILE A 187 4.48 19.23 2.18
CA ILE A 187 4.10 19.80 0.89
C ILE A 187 2.68 20.38 0.97
N LYS A 188 2.52 21.66 0.64
CA LYS A 188 1.20 22.34 0.62
C LYS A 188 0.35 21.91 -0.58
N PRO A 189 -1.00 21.89 -0.50
CA PRO A 189 -1.81 22.24 0.66
C PRO A 189 -2.03 21.07 1.65
N PHE A 190 -1.78 19.84 1.22
CA PHE A 190 -2.24 18.65 1.95
C PHE A 190 -1.33 18.19 3.10
N GLY A 191 -0.06 18.60 3.13
CA GLY A 191 0.93 18.09 4.09
C GLY A 191 0.55 18.31 5.56
N GLN A 192 -0.03 19.47 5.89
CA GLN A 192 -0.52 19.76 7.24
C GLN A 192 -1.79 18.97 7.56
N THR A 193 -2.75 18.94 6.63
CA THR A 193 -3.99 18.17 6.78
C THR A 193 -3.72 16.68 6.99
N LEU A 194 -2.85 16.08 6.18
CA LEU A 194 -2.45 14.68 6.32
C LEU A 194 -1.79 14.40 7.66
N ARG A 195 -0.90 15.28 8.13
CA ARG A 195 -0.27 15.13 9.45
C ARG A 195 -1.30 15.19 10.57
N HIS A 196 -2.26 16.11 10.48
CA HIS A 196 -3.32 16.22 11.47
C HIS A 196 -4.23 14.98 11.46
N LEU A 197 -4.73 14.57 10.29
CA LEU A 197 -5.62 13.42 10.16
C LEU A 197 -4.97 12.13 10.63
N LEU A 198 -3.71 11.92 10.25
CA LEU A 198 -2.96 10.73 10.59
C LEU A 198 -2.41 10.75 12.03
N SER A 199 -2.49 11.88 12.74
CA SER A 199 -2.11 11.98 14.15
C SER A 199 -2.96 11.08 15.07
N LEU A 200 -4.11 10.61 14.61
CA LEU A 200 -4.93 9.60 15.31
C LEU A 200 -4.24 8.26 15.46
N PHE A 201 -3.37 7.92 14.52
CA PHE A 201 -2.70 6.62 14.48
C PHE A 201 -1.33 6.62 15.17
N LEU A 202 -0.85 7.79 15.62
CA LEU A 202 0.33 7.89 16.45
C LEU A 202 -0.07 7.64 17.91
N ASP A 203 0.37 6.51 18.46
CA ASP A 203 0.35 6.27 19.89
C ASP A 203 1.55 6.96 20.55
N GLU A 204 1.47 7.36 21.83
CA GLU A 204 2.63 7.98 22.53
C GLU A 204 3.82 7.03 22.69
N ARG A 205 3.54 5.71 22.63
CA ARG A 205 4.58 4.66 22.60
C ARG A 205 5.26 4.51 21.24
N ASP A 206 4.61 4.96 20.17
CA ASP A 206 5.12 4.96 18.79
C ASP A 206 5.76 6.32 18.47
N SER A 207 6.70 6.76 19.31
CA SER A 207 7.54 7.95 19.11
C SER A 207 8.56 7.76 17.95
N GLY A 208 8.15 7.09 16.88
CA GLY A 208 8.87 7.02 15.62
C GLY A 208 8.36 8.08 14.63
N PRO A 209 9.21 8.66 13.77
CA PRO A 209 8.86 9.78 12.88
C PRO A 209 7.92 9.41 11.70
N LEU A 210 7.48 8.15 11.62
CA LEU A 210 6.96 7.56 10.39
C LEU A 210 5.63 6.84 10.62
N ILE A 211 4.61 7.27 9.89
CA ILE A 211 3.24 6.72 9.91
C ILE A 211 3.21 5.47 9.02
N LEU A 212 4.17 4.57 9.21
CA LEU A 212 4.28 3.38 8.37
C LEU A 212 3.25 2.30 8.74
N THR A 213 2.41 2.46 9.76
CA THR A 213 1.44 1.41 10.15
C THR A 213 0.50 1.01 9.01
N HIS A 214 0.00 1.95 8.20
CA HIS A 214 -0.88 1.65 7.06
C HIS A 214 -0.12 1.05 5.87
N ILE A 215 1.10 1.52 5.63
CA ILE A 215 1.98 0.97 4.58
C ILE A 215 2.42 -0.45 4.95
N TYR A 216 2.79 -0.69 6.20
CA TYR A 216 3.14 -2.00 6.74
C TYR A 216 1.95 -2.96 6.72
N LEU A 217 0.75 -2.50 7.08
CA LEU A 217 -0.46 -3.32 7.00
C LEU A 217 -0.74 -3.72 5.55
N LEU A 218 -0.71 -2.76 4.62
CA LEU A 218 -0.87 -3.04 3.19
C LEU A 218 0.21 -4.01 2.68
N LEU A 219 1.46 -3.78 3.05
CA LEU A 219 2.60 -4.59 2.62
C LEU A 219 2.54 -6.00 3.20
N GLY A 220 2.20 -6.16 4.49
CA GLY A 220 2.02 -7.46 5.14
C GLY A 220 0.93 -8.31 4.47
N MET A 221 -0.16 -7.68 4.04
CA MET A 221 -1.25 -8.34 3.32
C MET A 221 -0.89 -8.65 1.86
N SER A 222 -0.15 -7.76 1.21
CA SER A 222 0.13 -7.84 -0.24
C SER A 222 1.36 -8.66 -0.60
N LEU A 223 2.34 -8.76 0.29
CA LEU A 223 3.60 -9.47 0.01
C LEU A 223 3.36 -10.92 -0.48
N PRO A 224 2.50 -11.73 0.15
CA PRO A 224 2.23 -13.09 -0.35
C PRO A 224 1.58 -13.09 -1.73
N VAL A 225 0.69 -12.14 -2.00
CA VAL A 225 0.03 -11.95 -3.30
C VAL A 225 1.02 -11.53 -4.38
N TRP A 226 2.00 -10.69 -4.04
CA TRP A 226 3.00 -10.18 -4.97
C TRP A 226 4.09 -11.19 -5.30
N LEU A 227 4.54 -11.95 -4.30
CA LEU A 227 5.57 -12.99 -4.46
C LEU A 227 5.03 -14.24 -5.16
N PHE A 228 3.75 -14.59 -4.92
CA PHE A 228 3.13 -15.82 -5.44
C PHE A 228 1.83 -15.59 -6.25
N PRO A 229 1.82 -14.73 -7.28
CA PRO A 229 0.60 -14.41 -8.02
C PRO A 229 0.11 -15.57 -8.91
N ARG A 230 0.98 -16.52 -9.27
CA ARG A 230 0.67 -17.66 -10.16
C ARG A 230 0.39 -18.98 -9.43
N SER A 231 0.44 -19.01 -8.10
CA SER A 231 0.36 -20.27 -7.33
C SER A 231 -1.01 -20.99 -7.37
N CYS A 232 -1.96 -20.58 -8.21
CA CYS A 232 -3.12 -21.39 -8.58
C CYS A 232 -3.53 -21.17 -10.05
N ALA A 233 -2.73 -21.65 -11.01
CA ALA A 233 -3.32 -22.13 -12.26
C ALA A 233 -3.89 -23.55 -12.00
N PRO A 234 -5.18 -23.81 -12.29
CA PRO A 234 -5.81 -25.07 -11.89
C PRO A 234 -5.52 -26.21 -12.88
N LYS A 235 -5.27 -27.38 -12.28
CA LYS A 235 -5.27 -28.78 -12.79
C LYS A 235 -3.88 -29.43 -12.76
N GLY A 236 -3.48 -29.91 -11.57
CA GLY A 236 -2.67 -31.13 -11.51
C GLY A 236 -1.64 -31.32 -10.40
N SER A 237 -1.20 -30.31 -9.61
CA SER A 237 0.01 -30.57 -8.80
C SER A 237 0.24 -29.79 -7.49
N LEU A 238 -0.71 -29.04 -6.94
CA LEU A 238 -0.51 -28.41 -5.62
C LEU A 238 -1.67 -28.74 -4.68
N SER A 239 -1.68 -30.00 -4.23
CA SER A 239 -2.44 -30.44 -3.06
C SER A 239 -1.71 -29.97 -1.79
N GLY A 240 -2.35 -29.14 -0.96
CA GLY A 240 -1.83 -28.72 0.35
C GLY A 240 -1.54 -27.23 0.54
N ALA A 241 -0.62 -26.90 1.46
CA ALA A 241 -0.33 -25.56 2.00
C ALA A 241 -0.07 -24.45 0.95
N GLY A 242 0.33 -24.81 -0.28
CA GLY A 242 0.55 -23.88 -1.38
C GLY A 242 -0.69 -23.05 -1.78
N ALA A 243 -1.90 -23.59 -1.62
CA ALA A 243 -3.15 -22.87 -1.90
C ALA A 243 -3.47 -21.78 -0.85
N LEU A 244 -2.93 -21.91 0.36
CA LEU A 244 -3.11 -20.98 1.47
C LEU A 244 -2.07 -19.85 1.47
N VAL A 245 -0.98 -19.98 0.70
CA VAL A 245 0.11 -18.99 0.66
C VAL A 245 -0.40 -17.58 0.34
N PRO A 246 -1.28 -17.33 -0.64
CA PRO A 246 -1.81 -15.99 -0.90
C PRO A 246 -2.68 -15.44 0.24
N TYR A 247 -3.26 -16.32 1.08
CA TYR A 247 -4.06 -15.96 2.24
C TYR A 247 -3.21 -15.73 3.51
N ALA A 248 -1.93 -16.09 3.48
CA ALA A 248 -1.05 -15.99 4.64
C ALA A 248 -0.99 -14.58 5.23
N GLY A 249 -1.08 -13.53 4.39
CA GLY A 249 -1.14 -12.15 4.84
C GLY A 249 -2.42 -11.86 5.64
N VAL A 250 -3.58 -12.26 5.09
CA VAL A 250 -4.89 -12.12 5.76
C VAL A 250 -4.93 -12.91 7.06
N LEU A 251 -4.42 -14.14 7.05
CA LEU A 251 -4.37 -15.00 8.23
C LEU A 251 -3.42 -14.43 9.28
N ALA A 252 -2.24 -13.94 8.91
CA ALA A 252 -1.30 -13.35 9.85
C ALA A 252 -1.88 -12.10 10.53
N VAL A 253 -2.59 -11.26 9.79
CA VAL A 253 -3.21 -10.05 10.35
C VAL A 253 -4.46 -10.40 11.18
N GLY A 254 -5.35 -11.26 10.68
CA GLY A 254 -6.59 -11.63 11.38
C GLY A 254 -6.37 -12.50 12.61
N VAL A 255 -5.53 -13.54 12.51
CA VAL A 255 -5.18 -14.42 13.64
C VAL A 255 -4.27 -13.69 14.62
N GLY A 256 -3.32 -12.89 14.12
CA GLY A 256 -2.41 -12.10 14.95
C GLY A 256 -3.14 -11.11 15.86
N ASP A 257 -4.11 -10.37 15.34
CA ASP A 257 -4.91 -9.41 16.13
C ASP A 257 -5.78 -10.15 17.16
N THR A 258 -6.35 -11.30 16.80
CA THR A 258 -7.16 -12.12 17.71
C THR A 258 -6.31 -12.65 18.86
N ILE A 259 -5.15 -13.26 18.58
CA ILE A 259 -4.24 -13.79 19.61
C ILE A 259 -3.72 -12.66 20.50
N ALA A 260 -3.30 -11.53 19.92
CA ALA A 260 -2.82 -10.39 20.68
C ALA A 260 -3.90 -9.81 21.62
N SER A 261 -5.17 -9.81 21.20
CA SER A 261 -6.28 -9.33 22.02
C SER A 261 -6.61 -10.24 23.20
N VAL A 262 -6.59 -11.58 23.00
CA VAL A 262 -6.90 -12.57 24.04
C VAL A 262 -5.79 -12.67 25.07
N PHE A 263 -4.52 -12.69 24.64
CA PHE A 263 -3.37 -12.75 25.54
C PHE A 263 -3.06 -11.38 26.18
N GLY A 264 -3.31 -10.28 25.46
CA GLY A 264 -3.13 -8.93 25.98
C GLY A 264 -4.15 -8.56 27.07
N SER A 265 -5.40 -9.04 26.97
CA SER A 265 -6.41 -8.83 28.02
C SER A 265 -6.13 -9.69 29.25
N THR A 266 -5.69 -10.93 29.08
CA THR A 266 -5.42 -11.85 30.19
C THR A 266 -4.15 -11.49 30.97
N MET A 267 -3.10 -10.96 30.34
CA MET A 267 -1.90 -10.46 31.06
C MET A 267 -2.06 -9.04 31.62
N GLY A 268 -3.04 -8.27 31.13
CA GLY A 268 -3.35 -6.94 31.66
C GLY A 268 -4.16 -6.94 32.97
N GLU A 269 -4.86 -8.05 33.25
CA GLU A 269 -5.59 -8.28 34.51
C GLU A 269 -4.69 -8.83 35.63
N ILE A 270 -3.48 -9.28 35.32
CA ILE A 270 -2.50 -9.71 36.34
C ILE A 270 -1.65 -8.49 36.72
N LYS A 271 -2.19 -7.62 37.57
CA LYS A 271 -1.44 -6.55 38.22
C LYS A 271 -1.85 -6.36 39.66
#